data_AF-U6DJX4-F1
#
_entry.id   AF-U6DJX4-F1
#
_cell.length_a   1.000
_cell.length_b   1.000
_cell.length_c   1.000
_cell.angle_alpha   90.00
_cell.angle_beta   90.00
_cell.angle_gamma   90.00
#
_symmetry.space_group_name_H-M   'P 1'
#
loop_
_entity.id
_entity.type
_entity.pdbx_description
1 polymer ?
#
loop_
_entity_poly.entity_id
_entity_poly.type
_entity_poly.pdbx_seq_one_letter_code
_entity_poly.pdbx_strand_id
1 'polypeptide(L)'
;MVSSGCRMRSLWFVIIISFLPNTEGFSRAALPFGLVRRELSCEGYSIDLRCPGSDVIMIESANYGRTDDKICDADPFQMENTDCYLPDAFKIMTQRCNNRTQCIVVTGSDVFPDPCPGTYKYLEVQYECVPY
;
A
#
# COMPACT_ATOMS: atom_id res chain seq x y z
N MET A 1 -41.36 43.41 -26.86
CA MET A 1 -41.37 44.89 -27.02
C MET A 1 -40.57 45.50 -25.90
N VAL A 2 -39.86 46.56 -26.27
CA VAL A 2 -38.85 47.32 -25.52
C VAL A 2 -39.41 48.00 -24.27
N SER A 3 -38.48 48.43 -23.41
CA SER A 3 -38.59 49.54 -22.45
C SER A 3 -39.31 49.26 -21.12
N SER A 4 -38.85 49.74 -19.96
CA SER A 4 -37.75 50.65 -19.58
C SER A 4 -37.70 50.71 -18.05
N GLY A 5 -36.55 51.07 -17.47
CA GLY A 5 -36.54 51.84 -16.22
C GLY A 5 -35.61 51.36 -15.11
N CYS A 6 -34.30 51.55 -15.33
CA CYS A 6 -33.26 51.45 -14.32
C CYS A 6 -33.31 52.65 -13.35
N ARG A 7 -33.26 52.42 -12.03
CA ARG A 7 -32.72 53.42 -11.07
C ARG A 7 -32.18 52.79 -9.78
N MET A 8 -30.90 52.43 -9.86
CA MET A 8 -29.82 52.82 -8.94
C MET A 8 -30.15 52.94 -7.44
N ARG A 9 -29.69 51.97 -6.64
CA ARG A 9 -28.62 52.17 -5.65
C ARG A 9 -28.21 50.84 -5.02
N SER A 10 -27.15 50.28 -5.60
CA SER A 10 -26.22 49.38 -4.91
C SER A 10 -25.68 50.08 -3.66
N LEU A 11 -25.51 49.35 -2.56
CA LEU A 11 -24.30 49.36 -1.72
C LEU A 11 -24.43 48.24 -0.67
N TRP A 12 -23.65 47.18 -0.95
CA TRP A 12 -23.13 46.10 -0.09
C TRP A 12 -24.04 44.92 0.28
N PHE A 13 -23.92 43.92 -0.60
CA PHE A 13 -24.23 42.52 -0.45
C PHE A 13 -23.67 41.89 0.85
N VAL A 14 -24.53 41.13 1.51
CA VAL A 14 -24.38 39.69 1.86
C VAL A 14 -22.93 39.19 1.93
N ILE A 15 -22.53 38.65 3.09
CA ILE A 15 -21.78 37.38 3.30
C ILE A 15 -21.29 37.36 4.76
N ILE A 16 -22.09 36.77 5.66
CA ILE A 16 -21.58 36.21 6.91
C ILE A 16 -21.56 34.70 6.66
N ILE A 17 -20.46 34.21 6.08
CA ILE A 17 -20.12 32.79 6.11
C ILE A 17 -19.72 32.51 7.57
N SER A 18 -20.67 31.99 8.35
CA SER A 18 -20.36 31.32 9.60
C SER A 18 -19.43 30.15 9.27
N PHE A 19 -18.15 30.31 9.58
CA PHE A 19 -17.15 29.25 9.55
C PHE A 19 -17.58 28.15 10.53
N LEU A 20 -18.28 27.14 10.01
CA LEU A 20 -18.33 25.83 10.64
C LEU A 20 -16.89 25.29 10.59
N PRO A 21 -16.24 25.00 11.73
CA PRO A 21 -15.03 24.20 11.70
C PRO A 21 -15.44 22.79 11.22
N ASN A 22 -15.31 22.55 9.92
CA ASN A 22 -15.23 21.20 9.37
C ASN A 22 -14.00 20.54 9.98
N THR A 23 -14.18 19.93 11.13
CA THR A 23 -13.29 18.89 11.61
C THR A 23 -13.78 17.60 10.99
N GLU A 24 -13.47 17.43 9.71
CA GLU A 24 -13.43 16.11 9.08
C GLU A 24 -12.23 15.38 9.70
N GLY A 25 -12.38 14.98 10.97
CA GLY A 25 -11.51 14.04 11.62
C GLY A 25 -11.72 12.71 10.91
N PHE A 26 -10.83 12.43 9.95
CA PHE A 26 -10.76 11.13 9.29
C PHE A 26 -10.43 10.08 10.35
N SER A 27 -11.48 9.55 10.99
CA SER A 27 -11.36 8.44 11.94
C SER A 27 -10.72 7.29 11.19
N ARG A 28 -9.40 7.10 11.40
CA ARG A 28 -8.71 5.87 11.02
C ARG A 28 -9.39 4.76 11.78
N ALA A 29 -10.34 4.08 11.13
CA ALA A 29 -10.90 2.84 11.63
C ALA A 29 -9.69 1.92 11.90
N ALA A 30 -9.42 1.66 13.17
CA ALA A 30 -8.43 0.67 13.56
C ALA A 30 -8.91 -0.66 12.96
N LEU A 31 -8.16 -1.19 12.00
CA LEU A 31 -8.42 -2.51 11.45
C LEU A 31 -8.34 -3.53 12.59
N PRO A 32 -9.24 -4.53 12.64
CA PRO A 32 -9.27 -5.47 13.75
C PRO A 32 -7.95 -6.25 13.85
N PHE A 33 -7.51 -6.52 15.07
CA PHE A 33 -6.44 -7.47 15.37
C PHE A 33 -6.78 -8.84 14.75
N GLY A 34 -5.82 -9.47 14.07
CA GLY A 34 -6.03 -10.73 13.34
C GLY A 34 -6.58 -10.57 11.90
N LEU A 35 -6.60 -9.35 11.35
CA LEU A 35 -6.75 -9.18 9.91
C LEU A 35 -5.39 -9.38 9.24
N VAL A 36 -5.26 -10.46 8.47
CA VAL A 36 -4.12 -10.68 7.57
C VAL A 36 -4.10 -9.55 6.55
N ARG A 37 -3.04 -8.74 6.60
CA ARG A 37 -2.74 -7.72 5.60
C ARG A 37 -1.88 -8.33 4.52
N ARG A 38 -2.16 -7.99 3.26
CA ARG A 38 -1.40 -8.42 2.09
C ARG A 38 -0.77 -7.20 1.44
N GLU A 39 0.54 -7.24 1.27
CA GLU A 39 1.30 -6.23 0.55
C GLU A 39 2.08 -6.86 -0.60
N LEU A 40 2.27 -6.07 -1.66
CA LEU A 40 2.89 -6.53 -2.89
C LEU A 40 3.82 -5.48 -3.46
N SER A 41 4.99 -5.90 -3.93
CA SER A 41 5.98 -5.02 -4.55
C SER A 41 6.66 -5.73 -5.72
N CYS A 42 6.79 -5.05 -6.85
CA CYS A 42 7.48 -5.59 -8.03
C CYS A 42 9.01 -5.56 -7.84
N GLU A 43 9.72 -6.38 -8.60
CA GLU A 43 11.18 -6.36 -8.66
C GLU A 43 11.72 -4.95 -8.98
N GLY A 44 12.69 -4.49 -8.18
CA GLY A 44 13.25 -3.14 -8.22
C GLY A 44 12.57 -2.13 -7.30
N TYR A 45 11.37 -2.43 -6.77
CA TYR A 45 10.65 -1.53 -5.87
C TYR A 45 10.82 -1.94 -4.39
N SER A 46 10.67 -0.98 -3.49
CA SER A 46 10.63 -1.25 -2.04
C SER A 46 9.22 -1.59 -1.57
N ILE A 47 9.10 -2.55 -0.67
CA ILE A 47 7.88 -2.84 0.09
C ILE A 47 7.96 -2.15 1.46
N ASP A 48 6.85 -1.59 1.95
CA ASP A 48 6.75 -0.90 3.24
C ASP A 48 5.61 -1.48 4.06
N LEU A 49 5.96 -2.23 5.12
CA LEU A 49 5.03 -2.83 6.05
C LEU A 49 4.89 -1.92 7.28
N ARG A 50 3.65 -1.59 7.67
CA ARG A 50 3.39 -0.70 8.82
C ARG A 50 2.24 -1.21 9.68
N CYS A 51 2.50 -1.29 10.98
CA CYS A 51 1.49 -1.56 11.99
C CYS A 51 1.07 -0.28 12.73
N PRO A 52 -0.22 -0.15 13.10
CA PRO A 52 -0.72 1.02 13.84
C PRO A 52 -0.29 0.97 15.31
N GLY A 53 -0.11 2.15 15.92
CA GLY A 53 0.15 2.26 17.35
C GLY A 53 1.47 1.61 17.79
N SER A 54 1.39 0.72 18.77
CA SER A 54 2.52 -0.04 19.32
C SER A 54 2.54 -1.51 18.86
N ASP A 55 1.68 -1.88 17.92
CA ASP A 55 1.62 -3.25 17.41
C ASP A 55 2.85 -3.55 16.56
N VAL A 56 3.30 -4.80 16.61
CA VAL A 56 4.44 -5.28 15.84
C VAL A 56 4.00 -6.16 14.68
N ILE A 57 4.81 -6.13 13.62
CA ILE A 57 4.65 -6.97 12.44
C ILE A 57 4.95 -8.42 12.83
N MET A 58 4.07 -9.32 12.42
CA MET A 58 4.26 -10.77 12.42
C MET A 58 4.03 -11.28 11.00
N ILE A 59 5.07 -11.80 10.36
CA ILE A 59 4.96 -12.36 9.00
C ILE A 59 4.26 -13.72 9.05
N GLU A 60 3.17 -13.87 8.30
CA GLU A 60 2.42 -15.12 8.14
C GLU A 60 2.90 -15.91 6.92
N SER A 61 3.12 -15.23 5.80
CA SER A 61 3.72 -15.82 4.61
C SER A 61 4.45 -14.77 3.77
N ALA A 62 5.47 -15.21 3.04
CA ALA A 62 6.08 -14.38 2.02
C ALA A 62 6.59 -15.25 0.87
N ASN A 63 6.37 -14.79 -0.36
CA ASN A 63 6.87 -15.42 -1.57
C ASN A 63 7.55 -14.37 -2.45
N TYR A 64 8.78 -14.66 -2.86
CA TYR A 64 9.48 -13.90 -3.89
C TYR A 64 9.52 -14.73 -5.16
N GLY A 65 8.87 -14.26 -6.23
CA GLY A 65 8.72 -15.03 -7.46
C GLY A 65 7.56 -14.52 -8.31
N ARG A 66 6.86 -15.42 -8.98
CA ARG A 66 5.68 -15.11 -9.78
C ARG A 66 4.70 -16.26 -9.70
N THR A 67 3.48 -15.95 -9.27
CA THR A 67 2.36 -16.89 -9.06
C THR A 67 1.13 -16.52 -9.90
N ASP A 68 1.15 -15.35 -10.54
CA ASP A 68 0.04 -14.76 -11.25
C ASP A 68 0.55 -14.02 -12.51
N ASP A 69 -0.23 -14.11 -13.58
CA ASP A 69 0.05 -13.58 -14.91
C ASP A 69 -0.45 -12.13 -15.11
N LYS A 70 -1.02 -11.50 -14.09
CA LYS A 70 -1.57 -10.13 -14.15
C LYS A 70 -0.87 -9.16 -13.20
N ILE A 71 -0.13 -9.69 -12.23
CA ILE A 71 0.61 -8.89 -11.25
C ILE A 71 1.92 -8.39 -11.87
N CYS A 72 2.25 -7.11 -11.67
CA CYS A 72 3.49 -6.51 -12.18
C CYS A 72 3.66 -6.74 -13.69
N ASP A 73 2.86 -6.02 -14.48
CA ASP A 73 2.82 -6.11 -15.95
C ASP A 73 4.18 -5.77 -16.58
N ALA A 74 4.60 -6.59 -17.52
CA ALA A 74 5.92 -6.57 -18.16
C ALA A 74 5.87 -7.27 -19.53
N ASP A 75 7.02 -7.60 -20.11
CA ASP A 75 7.05 -8.33 -21.37
C ASP A 75 6.41 -9.72 -21.24
N PRO A 76 5.62 -10.19 -22.23
CA PRO A 76 4.90 -11.47 -22.15
C PRO A 76 5.81 -12.67 -21.86
N PHE A 77 7.03 -12.67 -22.40
CA PHE A 77 8.05 -13.71 -22.16
C PHE A 77 8.47 -13.80 -20.69
N GLN A 78 8.40 -12.70 -19.95
CA GLN A 78 8.78 -12.63 -18.54
C GLN A 78 7.63 -12.98 -17.60
N MET A 79 6.40 -13.09 -18.12
CA MET A 79 5.18 -13.36 -17.37
C MET A 79 4.63 -14.77 -17.61
N GLU A 80 5.17 -15.50 -18.59
CA GLU A 80 4.77 -16.87 -18.95
C GLU A 80 4.94 -17.86 -17.78
N ASN A 81 5.94 -17.66 -16.92
CA ASN A 81 6.20 -18.53 -15.78
C ASN A 81 5.46 -18.05 -14.52
N THR A 82 4.35 -18.70 -14.20
CA THR A 82 3.56 -18.47 -12.97
C THR A 82 3.84 -19.50 -11.87
N ASP A 83 4.79 -20.41 -12.06
CA ASP A 83 5.14 -21.44 -11.08
C ASP A 83 6.50 -21.15 -10.42
N CYS A 84 6.72 -19.89 -10.05
CA CYS A 84 7.97 -19.46 -9.45
C CYS A 84 7.80 -19.08 -7.97
N TYR A 85 8.43 -19.89 -7.11
CA TYR A 85 8.33 -19.77 -5.65
C TYR A 85 9.71 -19.77 -5.01
N LEU A 86 9.88 -18.92 -3.99
CA LEU A 86 11.07 -18.92 -3.13
C LEU A 86 10.66 -19.09 -1.67
N PRO A 87 10.73 -20.31 -1.11
CA PRO A 87 10.33 -20.56 0.28
C PRO A 87 11.23 -19.84 1.30
N ASP A 88 12.47 -19.53 0.95
CA ASP A 88 13.39 -18.79 1.83
C ASP A 88 13.02 -17.30 1.98
N ALA A 89 12.16 -16.76 1.11
CA ALA A 89 11.64 -15.40 1.24
C ALA A 89 10.95 -15.18 2.58
N PHE A 90 10.18 -16.17 3.05
CA PHE A 90 9.54 -16.16 4.37
C PHE A 90 10.55 -15.93 5.51
N LYS A 91 11.67 -16.67 5.51
CA LYS A 91 12.69 -16.54 6.56
C LYS A 91 13.34 -15.16 6.53
N ILE A 92 13.65 -14.64 5.34
CA ILE A 92 14.28 -13.32 5.16
C ILE A 92 13.35 -12.22 5.69
N MET A 93 12.06 -12.28 5.33
CA MET A 93 11.07 -11.29 5.78
C MET A 93 10.84 -11.36 7.29
N THR A 94 10.70 -12.57 7.84
CA THR A 94 10.57 -12.80 9.29
C THR A 94 11.75 -12.23 10.05
N GLN A 95 12.99 -12.47 9.59
CA GLN A 95 14.19 -11.95 10.26
C GLN A 95 14.31 -10.42 10.20
N ARG A 96 13.87 -9.80 9.09
CA ARG A 96 14.00 -8.35 8.90
C ARG A 96 12.88 -7.56 9.55
N CYS A 97 11.65 -8.08 9.51
CA CYS A 97 10.46 -7.32 9.84
C CYS A 97 9.77 -7.72 11.14
N ASN A 98 9.93 -8.94 11.64
CA ASN A 98 9.25 -9.31 12.90
C ASN A 98 9.70 -8.43 14.07
N ASN A 99 8.78 -8.18 15.00
CA ASN A 99 9.00 -7.34 16.19
C ASN A 99 9.31 -5.88 15.88
N ARG A 100 8.94 -5.39 14.69
CA ARG A 100 9.05 -3.98 14.30
C ARG A 100 7.67 -3.42 14.00
N THR A 101 7.47 -2.13 14.29
CA THR A 101 6.26 -1.39 13.91
C THR A 101 6.26 -1.00 12.43
N GLN A 102 7.45 -0.81 11.85
CA GLN A 102 7.65 -0.49 10.44
C GLN A 102 8.85 -1.28 9.88
N CYS A 103 8.71 -1.80 8.66
CA CYS A 103 9.77 -2.50 7.94
C CYS A 103 9.76 -2.13 6.45
N ILE A 104 10.90 -1.68 5.94
CA ILE A 104 11.08 -1.39 4.51
C ILE A 104 12.14 -2.33 3.96
N VAL A 105 11.80 -3.06 2.90
CA VAL A 105 12.70 -4.01 2.22
C VAL A 105 12.68 -3.74 0.73
N VAL A 106 13.86 -3.70 0.10
CA VAL A 106 13.97 -3.60 -1.36
C VAL A 106 13.74 -4.97 -1.98
N THR A 107 12.83 -5.05 -2.93
CA THR A 107 12.52 -6.26 -3.69
C THR A 107 13.55 -6.43 -4.80
N GLY A 108 14.58 -7.23 -4.57
CA GLY A 108 15.61 -7.45 -5.59
C GLY A 108 16.62 -8.52 -5.19
N SER A 109 17.52 -8.80 -6.12
CA SER A 109 18.55 -9.83 -6.02
C SER A 109 19.61 -9.57 -4.93
N ASP A 110 19.72 -8.33 -4.45
CA ASP A 110 20.57 -7.96 -3.30
C ASP A 110 20.10 -8.57 -1.97
N VAL A 111 18.80 -8.86 -1.87
CA VAL A 111 18.14 -9.34 -0.65
C VAL A 111 17.68 -10.78 -0.78
N PHE A 112 17.11 -11.11 -1.94
CA PHE A 112 16.52 -12.41 -2.21
C PHE A 112 17.33 -13.10 -3.31
N PRO A 113 17.71 -14.37 -3.17
CA PRO A 113 18.28 -15.13 -4.28
C PRO A 113 17.26 -15.26 -5.42
N ASP A 114 17.73 -15.38 -6.66
CA ASP A 114 16.87 -15.53 -7.84
C ASP A 114 16.37 -16.97 -8.01
N PRO A 115 15.05 -17.25 -7.85
CA PRO A 115 14.46 -18.58 -8.06
C PRO A 115 14.21 -18.92 -9.54
N CYS A 116 13.93 -17.91 -10.37
CA CYS A 116 13.58 -18.06 -11.79
C CYS A 116 14.22 -16.93 -12.62
N PRO A 117 15.42 -17.14 -13.17
CA PRO A 117 16.08 -16.13 -14.01
C PRO A 117 15.30 -15.94 -15.32
N GLY A 118 15.13 -14.69 -15.74
CA GLY A 118 14.40 -14.32 -16.96
C GLY A 118 12.90 -14.04 -16.76
N THR A 119 12.34 -14.41 -15.61
CA THR A 119 10.97 -14.05 -15.21
C THR A 119 10.98 -12.74 -14.43
N TYR A 120 10.02 -11.85 -14.68
CA TYR A 120 9.89 -10.61 -13.93
C TYR A 120 9.17 -10.91 -12.62
N LYS A 121 9.83 -10.74 -11.47
CA LYS A 121 9.32 -11.26 -10.19
C LYS A 121 8.62 -10.17 -9.39
N TYR A 122 7.90 -10.60 -8.36
CA TYR A 122 7.36 -9.74 -7.33
C TYR A 122 7.48 -10.41 -5.95
N LEU A 123 7.53 -9.58 -4.93
CA LEU A 123 7.46 -9.99 -3.54
C LEU A 123 6.01 -9.82 -3.06
N GLU A 124 5.42 -10.91 -2.63
CA GLU A 124 4.11 -10.96 -1.99
C GLU A 124 4.31 -11.31 -0.52
N VAL A 125 3.77 -10.49 0.38
CA VAL A 125 3.91 -10.67 1.83
C VAL A 125 2.55 -10.59 2.49
N GLN A 126 2.24 -11.57 3.32
CA GLN A 126 1.09 -11.56 4.20
C GLN A 126 1.57 -11.46 5.65
N TYR A 127 1.01 -10.51 6.39
CA TYR A 127 1.43 -10.21 7.75
C TYR A 127 0.25 -9.76 8.60
N GLU A 128 0.43 -9.91 9.90
CA GLU A 128 -0.50 -9.42 10.91
C GLU A 128 0.18 -8.39 11.82
N CYS A 129 -0.64 -7.57 12.45
CA CYS A 129 -0.20 -6.67 13.51
C CYS A 129 -0.68 -7.21 14.84
N VAL A 130 0.26 -7.61 15.69
CA VAL A 130 -0.02 -8.18 17.01
C VAL A 130 0.48 -7.25 18.11
N PRO A 131 -0.21 -7.15 19.25
CA PRO A 131 0.33 -6.45 20.40
C PRO A 131 1.61 -7.14 20.89
N TYR A 132 2.62 -6.35 21.23
CA TYR A 132 3.89 -6.83 21.79
C TYR A 132 3.74 -7.30 23.25
#